data_AF-A0A0M2PF88-F1
#
_entry.id   AF-A0A0M2PF88-F1
#
_cell.length_a   1.000
_cell.length_b   1.000
_cell.length_c   1.000
_cell.angle_alpha   90.00
_cell.angle_beta   90.00
_cell.angle_gamma   90.00
#
_symmetry.space_group_name_H-M   'P 1'
#
loop_
_entity.id
_entity.type
_entity.pdbx_description
1 polymer ?
#
loop_
_entity_poly.entity_id
_entity_poly.type
_entity_poly.pdbx_seq_one_letter_code
_entity_poly.pdbx_strand_id
1 'polypeptide(L)' 'MGGQPTFFVLDDKMVAVFSVMKDNCKIKMECLFSKTGIEDYTLEYQGPKEKRAELIELAILKAQNIFDHNILTV' A
#
# COMPACT_ATOMS: atom_id res chain seq x y z
N MET A 1 -1.56 13.43 7.04
CA MET A 1 -0.14 13.14 6.74
C MET A 1 0.04 11.63 6.66
N GLY A 2 0.11 11.06 5.46
CA GLY A 2 0.32 9.63 5.27
C GLY A 2 1.80 9.31 5.42
N GLY A 3 2.13 8.29 6.23
CA GLY A 3 3.51 7.87 6.45
C GLY A 3 4.23 7.56 5.12
N GLN A 4 5.52 7.83 5.08
CA GLN A 4 6.36 7.45 3.96
C GLN A 4 6.31 5.92 3.78
N PRO A 5 6.11 5.42 2.55
CA PRO A 5 6.22 4.00 2.27
C PRO A 5 7.64 3.53 2.58
N THR A 6 7.76 2.41 3.28
CA THR A 6 9.02 1.71 3.50
C THR A 6 9.14 0.62 2.45
N PHE A 7 10.29 0.52 1.81
CA PHE A 7 10.53 -0.43 0.74
C PHE A 7 11.60 -1.45 1.13
N PHE A 8 11.37 -2.71 0.81
CA PHE A 8 12.31 -3.81 0.99
C PHE A 8 12.49 -4.52 -0.35
N VAL A 9 13.72 -4.61 -0.84
CA VAL A 9 14.03 -5.31 -2.09
C VAL A 9 14.47 -6.73 -1.74
N LEU A 10 13.79 -7.72 -2.32
CA LEU A 10 14.03 -9.15 -2.16
C LEU A 10 14.33 -9.74 -3.54
N ASP A 11 15.60 -9.73 -3.93
CA ASP A 11 16.08 -10.23 -5.22
C ASP A 11 15.29 -9.69 -6.43
N ASP A 12 14.36 -10.46 -7.00
CA ASP A 12 13.50 -10.08 -8.11
C ASP A 12 12.21 -9.32 -7.72
N LYS A 13 11.93 -9.18 -6.42
CA LYS A 13 10.68 -8.62 -5.87
C LYS A 13 10.93 -7.41 -4.98
N MET A 14 9.92 -6.56 -4.86
CA MET A 14 9.95 -5.37 -4.00
C MET A 14 8.73 -5.34 -3.09
N VAL A 15 8.94 -5.36 -1.79
CA VAL A 15 7.89 -5.22 -0.79
C VAL A 15 7.76 -3.76 -0.40
N ALA A 16 6.56 -3.20 -0.47
CA ALA A 16 6.26 -1.87 0.02
C ALA A 16 5.28 -1.93 1.18
N VAL A 17 5.69 -1.39 2.32
CA VAL A 17 4.87 -1.28 3.52
C VAL A 17 4.53 0.18 3.73
N PHE A 18 3.25 0.51 3.71
CA PHE A 18 2.79 1.87 3.97
C PHE A 18 1.52 1.87 4.81
N SER A 19 1.18 3.06 5.32
CA SER A 19 -0.10 3.25 6.01
C SER A 19 -0.82 4.48 5.51
N VAL A 20 -2.14 4.38 5.49
CA VAL A 20 -3.06 5.48 5.19
C VAL A 20 -3.86 5.75 6.45
N MET A 21 -3.89 7.02 6.86
CA MET A 21 -4.66 7.48 8.02
C MET A 21 -5.68 8.50 7.54
N LYS A 22 -6.95 8.28 7.89
CA LYS A 22 -8.07 9.18 7.56
C LYS A 22 -9.13 9.07 8.65
N ASP A 23 -9.64 10.19 9.13
CA ASP A 23 -10.72 10.25 10.14
C ASP A 23 -10.46 9.34 11.37
N ASN A 24 -9.24 9.39 11.92
CA ASN A 24 -8.78 8.55 13.04
C ASN A 24 -8.81 7.03 12.77
N CYS A 25 -9.04 6.63 11.53
CA CYS A 25 -8.90 5.26 11.06
C CYS A 25 -7.51 5.10 10.45
N LYS A 26 -6.92 3.92 10.61
CA LYS A 26 -5.63 3.57 10.04
C LYS A 26 -5.75 2.26 9.28
N ILE A 27 -5.20 2.24 8.08
CA ILE A 27 -4.97 1.00 7.35
C ILE A 27 -3.48 0.89 7.04
N LYS A 28 -2.89 -0.24 7.40
CA LYS A 28 -1.54 -0.61 7.01
C LYS A 28 -1.66 -1.57 5.84
N MET A 29 -0.98 -1.27 4.75
CA MET A 29 -0.93 -2.12 3.58
C MET A 29 0.52 -2.53 3.34
N GLU A 30 0.71 -3.81 3.11
CA GLU A 30 1.96 -4.38 2.64
C GLU A 30 1.70 -4.96 1.26
N CYS A 31 2.44 -4.50 0.26
CA CYS A 31 2.31 -4.93 -1.13
C CYS A 31 3.59 -5.64 -1.54
N LEU A 32 3.45 -6.80 -2.18
CA LEU A 32 4.52 -7.46 -2.91
C LEU A 32 4.42 -7.03 -4.37
N PHE A 33 5.36 -6.21 -4.83
CA PHE A 33 5.51 -5.84 -6.23
C PHE A 33 6.48 -6.78 -6.94
N SER A 34 6.14 -7.13 -8.17
CA SER A 34 7.04 -7.74 -9.16
C SER A 34 7.20 -6.80 -10.36
N LYS A 35 7.98 -7.21 -11.35
CA LYS A 35 8.17 -6.46 -12.61
C LYS A 35 6.87 -6.28 -13.41
N THR A 36 5.84 -7.08 -13.16
CA THR A 36 4.58 -7.08 -13.93
C THR A 36 3.43 -6.40 -13.20
N GLY A 37 3.55 -6.12 -11.90
CA GLY A 37 2.45 -5.55 -11.11
C GLY A 37 2.56 -5.81 -9.61
N ILE A 38 1.40 -5.74 -8.95
CA ILE A 38 1.23 -6.17 -7.56
C ILE A 38 0.94 -7.68 -7.58
N GLU A 39 1.86 -8.51 -7.05
CA GLU A 39 1.64 -9.95 -6.94
C GLU A 39 0.72 -10.31 -5.79
N ASP A 40 0.91 -9.66 -4.65
CA ASP A 40 0.17 -9.94 -3.43
C ASP A 40 0.06 -8.69 -2.56
N TYR A 41 -0.93 -8.65 -1.67
CA TYR A 41 -1.02 -7.61 -0.66
C TYR A 41 -1.75 -8.08 0.59
N THR A 42 -1.31 -7.56 1.74
CA THR A 42 -2.00 -7.71 3.01
C THR A 42 -2.46 -6.36 3.55
N LEU A 43 -3.64 -6.35 4.18
CA LEU A 43 -4.28 -5.15 4.71
C LEU A 43 -4.64 -5.36 6.18
N GLU A 44 -4.09 -4.52 7.04
CA GLU A 44 -4.45 -4.45 8.45
C GLU A 44 -5.23 -3.15 8.70
N TYR A 45 -6.53 -3.28 8.96
CA TYR A 45 -7.42 -2.15 9.21
C TYR A 45 -7.70 -1.97 10.70
N GLN A 46 -7.59 -0.73 11.17
CA GLN A 46 -7.88 -0.31 12.53
C GLN A 46 -8.88 0.86 12.47
N GLY A 47 -10.14 0.60 12.86
CA GLY A 47 -11.20 1.60 12.87
C GLY A 47 -12.62 1.01 12.82
N PRO A 48 -13.67 1.86 12.77
CA PRO A 48 -15.05 1.45 12.56
C PRO A 48 -15.26 0.79 11.19
N LYS A 49 -16.10 -0.25 11.13
CA LYS A 49 -16.34 -1.04 9.89
C LYS A 49 -16.86 -0.20 8.71
N GLU A 50 -17.62 0.85 8.98
CA GLU A 50 -18.25 1.72 7.98
C GLU A 50 -17.23 2.46 7.11
N LYS A 51 -16.07 2.80 7.69
CA LYS A 51 -14.98 3.51 7.00
C LYS A 51 -13.96 2.58 6.34
N ARG A 52 -14.10 1.26 6.54
CA ARG A 52 -13.15 0.26 6.05
C ARG A 52 -13.05 0.26 4.52
N ALA A 53 -14.18 0.25 3.81
CA ALA A 53 -14.20 0.21 2.35
C ALA A 53 -13.48 1.44 1.76
N GLU A 54 -13.81 2.63 2.26
CA GLU A 54 -13.21 3.90 1.85
C GLU A 54 -11.68 3.91 2.08
N LEU A 55 -11.20 3.44 3.23
CA LEU A 55 -9.76 3.36 3.50
C LEU A 55 -9.05 2.30 2.66
N ILE A 56 -9.71 1.17 2.34
CA ILE A 56 -9.15 0.15 1.46
C ILE A 56 -8.96 0.71 0.04
N GLU A 57 -9.95 1.40 -0.51
CA GLU A 57 -9.83 2.02 -1.83
C GLU A 57 -8.67 3.02 -1.89
N LEU A 58 -8.53 3.85 -0.84
CA LEU A 58 -7.40 4.79 -0.73
C LEU A 58 -6.05 4.07 -0.62
N ALA A 59 -5.99 2.94 0.09
CA ALA A 59 -4.77 2.15 0.21
C ALA A 59 -4.38 1.53 -1.13
N ILE A 60 -5.33 0.95 -1.88
CA ILE A 60 -5.09 0.36 -3.20
C ILE A 60 -4.64 1.42 -4.20
N LEU A 61 -5.29 2.59 -4.24
CA LEU A 61 -4.88 3.70 -5.10
C LEU A 61 -3.45 4.15 -4.79
N LYS A 62 -3.07 4.18 -3.50
CA LYS A 62 -1.71 4.51 -3.09
C LYS A 62 -0.71 3.42 -3.49
N ALA A 63 -1.07 2.13 -3.40
CA ALA A 63 -0.24 1.03 -3.88
C ALA A 63 0.03 1.13 -5.38
N GLN A 64 -1.01 1.38 -6.18
CA GLN A 64 -0.89 1.56 -7.63
C GLN A 64 0.00 2.76 -7.97
N ASN A 65 -0.16 3.89 -7.28
CA ASN A 65 0.68 5.06 -7.49
C ASN A 65 2.15 4.79 -7.13
N ILE A 66 2.39 4.04 -6.05
CA ILE A 66 3.73 3.62 -5.65
C ILE A 66 4.36 2.74 -6.75
N PHE A 67 3.61 1.77 -7.27
CA PHE A 67 4.06 0.91 -8.36
C PHE A 67 4.44 1.73 -9.61
N ASP A 68 3.54 2.60 -10.06
CA ASP A 68 3.74 3.40 -11.28
C ASP A 68 4.96 4.34 -11.17
N HIS A 69 5.12 5.00 -10.02
CA HIS A 69 6.19 5.97 -9.79
C HIS A 69 7.54 5.37 -9.35
N ASN A 70 7.59 4.14 -8.83
CA ASN A 70 8.84 3.55 -8.32
C ASN A 70 9.30 2.31 -9.09
N ILE A 71 8.40 1.63 -9.81
CA ILE A 71 8.72 0.39 -10.55
C ILE A 71 8.70 0.63 -12.07
N LEU A 72 7.73 1.37 -12.61
CA LEU A 72 7.64 1.61 -14.06
C LEU A 72 8.54 2.74 -14.57
N THR A 73 9.05 3.59 -13.68
CA THR A 73 9.87 4.75 -14.05
C THR A 73 11.38 4.49 -14.01
N VAL A 74 11.81 3.24 -13.75
CA VAL A 74 13.22 2.79 -13.78
C VAL A 74 13.54 2.01 -15.04
#